data_AF-A0A509L246-F1
#
_entry.id   AF-A0A509L246-F1
#
_cell.length_a   1.000
_cell.length_b   1.000
_cell.length_c   1.000
_cell.angle_alpha   90.00
_cell.angle_beta   90.00
_cell.angle_gamma   90.00
#
_symmetry.space_group_name_H-M   'P 1'
#
loop_
_entity.id
_entity.type
_entity.pdbx_description
1 polymer ?
#
loop_
_entity_poly.entity_id
_entity_poly.type
_entity_poly.pdbx_seq_one_letter_code
_entity_poly.pdbx_strand_id
1 'polypeptide(L)'
;MNYKLLHIFRNTPFGRETFFQSLYFCKTIDAYPVVYIPKNDKFLMYFSNDAVQIDLDHSYLTSPATAKSHAEDLFNEMDVKPMFYEPKNFTASSLPDISTSFDYLCCPRSVSDLSSKIGLGHIGPKVRRIIKQA
;
A
#
# COMPACT_ATOMS: atom_id res chain seq x y z
N MET A 1 12.56 12.91 -13.50
CA MET A 1 11.65 11.77 -13.72
C MET A 1 10.61 11.84 -12.62
N ASN A 2 9.31 11.75 -12.93
CA ASN A 2 8.25 11.86 -11.92
C ASN A 2 7.98 10.48 -11.32
N TYR A 3 8.86 10.02 -10.43
CA TYR A 3 8.67 8.74 -9.75
C TYR A 3 7.41 8.76 -8.88
N LYS A 4 6.69 7.64 -8.79
CA LYS A 4 5.49 7.50 -7.97
C LYS A 4 5.62 6.33 -7.01
N LEU A 5 5.28 6.57 -5.75
CA LEU A 5 5.18 5.54 -4.73
C LEU A 5 3.71 5.26 -4.44
N LEU A 6 3.27 4.02 -4.66
CA LEU A 6 1.98 3.55 -4.17
C LEU A 6 2.11 3.11 -2.71
N HIS A 7 1.34 3.72 -1.82
CA HIS A 7 1.23 3.33 -0.41
C HIS A 7 -0.14 2.74 -0.13
N ILE A 8 -0.18 1.51 0.40
CA ILE A 8 -1.42 0.86 0.87
C ILE A 8 -1.65 1.32 2.32
N PHE A 9 -2.63 2.22 2.52
CA PHE A 9 -2.83 2.88 3.79
C PHE A 9 -3.53 1.98 4.80
N ARG A 10 -2.96 1.94 6.01
CA ARG A 10 -3.54 1.26 7.17
C ARG A 10 -3.81 2.28 8.26
N ASN A 11 -5.08 2.45 8.63
CA ASN A 11 -5.50 3.45 9.62
C ASN A 11 -5.32 2.98 11.08
N THR A 12 -4.12 2.50 11.41
CA THR A 12 -3.68 2.17 12.77
C THR A 12 -2.49 3.05 13.15
N PRO A 13 -2.12 3.21 14.43
CA PRO A 13 -0.95 4.00 14.82
C PRO A 13 0.32 3.62 14.05
N PHE A 14 0.65 2.33 13.96
CA PHE A 14 1.81 1.83 13.23
C PHE A 14 1.66 1.98 11.70
N GLY A 15 0.44 1.86 11.18
CA GLY A 15 0.17 2.13 9.76
C GLY A 15 0.39 3.60 9.37
N ARG A 16 -0.06 4.55 10.22
CA ARG A 16 0.17 5.99 10.06
C ARG A 16 1.65 6.35 10.12
N GLU A 17 2.40 5.75 11.05
CA GLU A 17 3.86 5.90 11.12
C GLU A 17 4.54 5.41 9.82
N THR A 18 4.13 4.25 9.30
CA THR A 18 4.69 3.73 8.04
C THR A 18 4.35 4.63 6.85
N PHE A 19 3.16 5.25 6.86
CA PHE A 19 2.80 6.24 5.84
C PHE A 19 3.65 7.50 5.96
N PHE A 20 3.90 8.00 7.17
CA PHE A 20 4.79 9.13 7.41
C PHE A 20 6.21 8.85 6.89
N GLN A 21 6.74 7.64 7.10
CA GLN A 21 8.01 7.20 6.52
C GLN A 21 7.98 7.20 4.98
N SER A 22 6.86 6.81 4.37
CA SER A 22 6.69 6.85 2.90
C SER A 22 6.68 8.28 2.37
N LEU A 23 6.02 9.20 3.07
CA LEU A 23 6.04 10.63 2.74
C LEU A 23 7.44 11.22 2.85
N TYR A 24 8.17 10.89 3.92
CA TYR A 24 9.56 11.30 4.10
C TYR A 24 10.46 10.76 3.00
N PHE A 25 10.32 9.48 2.64
CA PHE A 25 11.04 8.87 1.52
C PHE A 25 10.77 9.62 0.22
N CYS A 26 9.50 9.85 -0.13
CA CYS A 26 9.11 10.57 -1.33
C CYS A 26 9.70 11.99 -1.38
N LYS A 27 9.69 12.72 -0.26
CA LYS A 27 10.31 14.04 -0.14
C LYS A 27 11.83 14.01 -0.34
N THR A 28 12.47 12.95 0.13
CA THR A 28 13.94 12.78 0.05
C THR A 28 14.42 12.52 -1.38
N ILE A 29 13.67 11.74 -2.15
CA ILE A 29 14.06 11.31 -3.50
C ILE A 29 13.33 12.03 -4.63
N ASP A 30 12.56 13.07 -4.31
CA ASP A 30 11.70 13.81 -5.25
C ASP A 30 10.73 12.89 -6.02
N ALA A 31 9.96 12.09 -5.27
CA ALA A 31 8.91 11.22 -5.78
C ALA A 31 7.53 11.68 -5.30
N TYR A 32 6.48 11.27 -6.01
CA TYR A 32 5.09 11.56 -5.70
C TYR A 32 4.45 10.40 -4.91
N PRO A 33 4.05 10.63 -3.65
CA PRO A 33 3.28 9.67 -2.89
C PRO A 33 1.84 9.58 -3.41
N VAL A 34 1.36 8.35 -3.64
CA VAL A 34 0.00 8.03 -4.04
C VAL A 34 -0.57 7.04 -3.04
N VAL A 35 -1.70 7.37 -2.42
CA VAL A 35 -2.26 6.59 -1.33
C VAL A 35 -3.50 5.83 -1.78
N TYR A 36 -3.48 4.51 -1.61
CA TYR A 36 -4.69 3.69 -1.71
C TYR A 36 -5.24 3.41 -0.31
N ILE A 37 -6.50 3.75 -0.08
CA ILE A 37 -7.23 3.41 1.15
C ILE A 37 -8.08 2.16 0.85
N PRO A 38 -7.74 0.99 1.41
CA PRO A 38 -8.46 -0.24 1.14
C PRO A 38 -9.92 -0.18 1.63
N LYS A 39 -10.82 -0.68 0.79
CA LYS A 39 -12.23 -0.94 1.15
C LYS A 39 -12.52 -2.42 1.35
N ASN A 40 -11.63 -3.27 0.85
CA ASN A 40 -11.70 -4.73 0.91
C ASN A 40 -10.38 -5.28 1.49
N ASP A 41 -10.43 -6.50 2.00
CA ASP A 41 -9.29 -7.24 2.57
C ASP A 41 -8.39 -7.87 1.51
N LYS A 42 -8.56 -7.54 0.24
CA LYS A 42 -7.75 -8.05 -0.86
C LYS A 42 -7.86 -7.16 -2.09
N PHE A 43 -6.86 -7.27 -2.96
CA PHE A 43 -6.85 -6.64 -4.27
C PHE A 43 -5.97 -7.43 -5.23
N LEU A 44 -6.14 -7.18 -6.52
CA LEU A 44 -5.41 -7.87 -7.57
C LEU A 44 -4.45 -6.90 -8.27
N MET A 45 -3.23 -7.35 -8.54
CA MET A 45 -2.27 -6.61 -9.38
C MET A 45 -1.96 -7.42 -10.63
N TYR A 46 -2.11 -6.79 -11.79
CA TYR A 46 -1.82 -7.38 -13.08
C TYR A 46 -0.44 -6.95 -13.57
N PHE A 47 0.48 -7.91 -13.64
CA PHE A 47 1.78 -7.81 -14.30
C PHE A 47 1.67 -8.41 -15.71
N SER A 48 2.67 -8.16 -16.56
CA SER A 48 2.62 -8.56 -17.98
C SER A 48 2.33 -10.05 -18.20
N ASN A 49 2.83 -10.92 -17.31
CA ASN A 49 2.69 -12.37 -17.45
C ASN A 49 1.96 -13.03 -16.26
N ASP A 50 1.46 -12.24 -15.32
CA ASP A 50 0.96 -12.80 -14.07
C ASP A 50 -0.05 -11.89 -13.35
N ALA A 51 -1.01 -12.50 -12.66
CA ALA A 51 -1.93 -11.80 -11.77
C ALA A 51 -1.65 -12.24 -10.33
N VAL A 52 -1.32 -11.27 -9.48
CA VAL A 52 -1.00 -11.52 -8.07
C VAL A 52 -2.09 -10.94 -7.19
N GLN A 53 -2.77 -11.81 -6.42
CA GLN A 53 -3.71 -11.40 -5.39
C GLN A 53 -2.95 -11.09 -4.08
N ILE A 54 -3.10 -9.88 -3.61
CA ILE A 54 -2.61 -9.43 -2.31
C ILE A 54 -3.77 -9.55 -1.33
N ASP A 55 -3.54 -10.29 -0.24
CA ASP A 55 -4.49 -10.39 0.86
C ASP A 55 -3.99 -9.47 1.97
N LEU A 56 -4.88 -8.60 2.43
CA LEU A 56 -4.72 -7.71 3.56
C LEU A 56 -5.44 -8.34 4.77
N ASP A 57 -5.01 -7.99 5.96
CA ASP A 57 -5.73 -8.37 7.17
C ASP A 57 -6.77 -7.29 7.54
N HIS A 58 -7.66 -7.63 8.48
CA HIS A 58 -8.75 -6.75 8.91
C HIS A 58 -8.31 -5.38 9.46
N SER A 59 -7.06 -5.23 9.94
CA SER A 59 -6.54 -3.96 10.42
C SER A 59 -6.49 -2.88 9.34
N TYR A 60 -6.44 -3.25 8.05
CA TYR A 60 -6.56 -2.33 6.92
C TYR A 60 -7.94 -1.70 6.78
N LEU A 61 -8.95 -2.31 7.37
CA LEU A 61 -10.34 -1.86 7.35
C LEU A 61 -10.74 -1.15 8.66
N THR A 62 -9.76 -0.80 9.51
CA THR A 62 -10.01 -0.13 10.79
C THR A 62 -10.46 1.31 10.58
N SER A 63 -11.54 1.72 11.26
CA SER A 63 -12.07 3.09 11.26
C SER A 63 -12.10 3.73 9.86
N PRO A 64 -12.83 3.15 8.88
CA PRO A 64 -12.80 3.60 7.49
C PRO A 64 -13.33 5.02 7.32
N ALA A 65 -14.25 5.46 8.19
CA ALA A 65 -14.81 6.80 8.17
C ALA A 65 -13.76 7.92 8.41
N THR A 66 -12.70 7.63 9.17
CA THR A 66 -11.64 8.60 9.48
C THR A 66 -10.35 8.37 8.70
N ALA A 67 -10.25 7.28 7.94
CA ALA A 67 -9.04 6.89 7.23
C ALA A 67 -8.56 7.98 6.25
N LYS A 68 -9.50 8.57 5.50
CA LYS A 68 -9.18 9.65 4.56
C LYS A 68 -8.68 10.90 5.27
N SER A 69 -9.40 11.36 6.30
CA SER A 69 -8.99 12.53 7.10
C SER A 69 -7.59 12.35 7.69
N HIS A 70 -7.32 11.22 8.34
CA HIS A 70 -6.00 10.98 8.92
C HIS A 70 -4.88 10.91 7.87
N ALA A 71 -5.14 10.38 6.68
CA ALA A 71 -4.17 10.40 5.60
C ALA A 71 -3.92 11.84 5.09
N GLU A 72 -4.97 12.64 4.95
CA GLU A 72 -4.87 14.06 4.58
C GLU A 72 -4.09 14.87 5.63
N ASP A 73 -4.33 14.62 6.92
CA ASP A 73 -3.58 15.27 8.01
C ASP A 73 -2.07 15.00 7.88
N LEU A 74 -1.68 13.75 7.63
CA LEU A 74 -0.27 13.37 7.45
C LEU A 74 0.36 13.98 6.20
N PHE A 75 -0.39 14.09 5.10
CA PHE A 75 0.04 14.81 3.91
C PHE A 75 0.30 16.30 4.22
N ASN A 76 -0.62 16.94 4.93
CA ASN A 76 -0.54 18.35 5.32
C ASN A 76 0.65 18.62 6.25
N GLU A 77 0.88 17.73 7.23
CA GLU A 77 2.04 17.82 8.13
C GLU A 77 3.38 17.80 7.37
N MET A 78 3.45 17.10 6.23
CA MET A 78 4.66 16.99 5.41
C MET A 78 4.78 18.06 4.32
N ASP A 79 3.78 18.94 4.21
CA ASP A 79 3.60 19.94 3.15
C ASP A 79 3.60 19.29 1.74
N VAL A 80 2.89 18.16 1.62
CA VAL A 80 2.75 17.41 0.37
C VAL A 80 1.28 17.37 -0.04
N LYS A 81 1.00 17.73 -1.31
CA LYS A 81 -0.36 17.70 -1.84
C LYS A 81 -0.93 16.26 -1.76
N PRO A 82 -2.10 16.05 -1.13
CA PRO A 82 -2.72 14.73 -1.08
C PRO A 82 -3.01 14.17 -2.47
N MET A 83 -2.67 12.89 -2.68
CA MET A 83 -3.00 12.15 -3.90
C MET A 83 -3.53 10.77 -3.54
N PHE A 84 -4.81 10.53 -3.85
CA PHE A 84 -5.49 9.27 -3.58
C PHE A 84 -5.66 8.44 -4.84
N TYR A 85 -5.40 7.14 -4.73
CA TYR A 85 -5.65 6.16 -5.77
C TYR A 85 -7.05 5.56 -5.61
N GLU A 86 -7.85 5.63 -6.66
CA GLU A 86 -9.13 4.94 -6.76
C GLU A 86 -9.03 3.86 -7.85
N PRO A 87 -9.27 2.57 -7.51
CA PRO A 87 -9.34 1.50 -8.50
C PRO A 87 -10.44 1.77 -9.53
N LYS A 88 -10.10 1.68 -10.81
CA LYS A 88 -11.05 1.87 -11.93
C LYS A 88 -11.79 0.58 -12.30
N ASN A 89 -11.12 -0.55 -12.13
CA ASN A 89 -11.59 -1.86 -12.55
C ASN A 89 -11.71 -2.78 -11.33
N PHE A 90 -12.63 -3.74 -11.44
CA PHE A 90 -12.92 -4.73 -10.43
C PHE A 90 -13.11 -6.08 -11.13
N THR A 91 -12.22 -7.03 -10.87
CA THR A 91 -12.37 -8.41 -11.33
C THR A 91 -13.60 -9.08 -10.72
N ALA A 92 -13.87 -8.76 -9.45
CA ALA A 92 -15.10 -9.11 -8.73
C ALA A 92 -15.53 -7.94 -7.86
N SER A 93 -16.79 -7.90 -7.40
CA SER A 93 -17.35 -6.77 -6.63
C SER A 93 -16.52 -6.40 -5.39
N SER A 94 -15.84 -7.36 -4.76
CA SER A 94 -14.96 -7.17 -3.60
C SER A 94 -13.47 -7.31 -3.92
N LEU A 95 -13.09 -7.39 -5.20
CA LEU A 95 -11.70 -7.57 -5.65
C LEU A 95 -11.32 -6.45 -6.64
N PRO A 96 -10.84 -5.30 -6.13
CA PRO A 96 -10.39 -4.19 -6.95
C PRO A 96 -9.07 -4.51 -7.63
N ASP A 97 -8.91 -3.99 -8.84
CA ASP A 97 -7.69 -4.13 -9.62
C ASP A 97 -6.82 -2.88 -9.41
N ILE A 98 -5.63 -3.07 -8.87
CA ILE A 98 -4.64 -2.01 -8.64
C ILE A 98 -3.61 -2.04 -9.76
N SER A 99 -3.36 -0.86 -10.33
CA SER A 99 -2.35 -0.68 -11.38
C SER A 99 -0.94 -1.01 -10.87
N THR A 100 -0.14 -1.62 -11.73
CA THR A 100 1.31 -1.84 -11.54
C THR A 100 2.16 -0.68 -12.04
N SER A 101 1.56 0.39 -12.59
CA SER A 101 2.26 1.56 -13.15
C SER A 101 2.76 2.55 -12.08
N PHE A 102 3.49 2.05 -11.09
CA PHE A 102 4.16 2.82 -10.04
C PHE A 102 5.61 2.35 -9.92
N ASP A 103 6.51 3.26 -9.55
CA ASP A 103 7.94 2.98 -9.44
C ASP A 103 8.29 2.33 -8.08
N TYR A 104 7.51 2.65 -7.04
CA TYR A 104 7.69 2.11 -5.70
C TYR A 104 6.36 1.61 -5.12
N LEU A 105 6.44 0.58 -4.28
CA LEU A 105 5.30 0.04 -3.54
C LEU A 105 5.63 -0.07 -2.05
N CYS A 106 4.82 0.54 -1.21
CA CYS A 106 4.83 0.34 0.23
C CYS A 106 3.50 -0.30 0.67
N CYS A 107 3.59 -1.54 1.15
CA CYS A 107 2.46 -2.24 1.77
C CYS A 107 2.90 -2.70 3.16
N PRO A 108 2.53 -1.98 4.23
CA PRO A 108 2.95 -2.31 5.59
C PRO A 108 2.63 -3.76 5.94
N ARG A 109 3.57 -4.52 6.49
CA ARG A 109 3.25 -5.88 6.93
C ARG A 109 2.18 -5.84 8.02
N SER A 110 1.20 -6.72 7.88
CA SER A 110 0.43 -7.21 9.02
C SER A 110 1.30 -8.11 9.86
N VAL A 111 1.29 -7.95 11.18
CA VAL A 111 1.76 -9.01 12.07
C VAL A 111 0.62 -10.01 12.18
N SER A 112 0.45 -10.85 11.16
CA SER A 112 -0.62 -11.85 11.13
C SER A 112 -0.29 -13.10 11.93
N ASP A 113 0.98 -13.35 12.22
CA ASP A 113 1.42 -14.55 12.95
C ASP A 113 2.61 -14.24 13.86
N LEU A 114 2.33 -14.02 15.15
CA LEU A 114 3.32 -13.83 16.22
C LEU A 114 4.27 -15.04 16.36
N SER A 115 3.89 -16.21 15.85
CA SER A 115 4.68 -17.45 15.93
C SER A 115 5.57 -17.70 14.71
N SER A 116 5.32 -16.99 13.61
CA SER A 116 6.13 -17.12 12.40
C SER A 116 7.55 -16.64 12.70
N LYS A 117 8.52 -17.56 12.66
CA LYS A 117 9.94 -17.21 12.77
C LYS A 117 10.21 -16.14 11.73
N ILE A 118 10.45 -14.90 12.18
CA ILE A 118 10.99 -13.83 11.36
C ILE A 118 12.43 -14.22 11.06
N GLY A 119 12.60 -15.22 10.18
CA GLY A 119 13.90 -15.54 9.64
C GLY A 119 14.37 -14.29 8.93
N LEU A 120 15.41 -13.64 9.46
CA LEU A 120 16.11 -12.57 8.77
C LEU A 120 16.38 -13.02 7.33
N GLY A 121 15.92 -12.23 6.35
CA GLY A 121 16.04 -12.53 4.93
C GLY A 121 14.92 -13.38 4.30
N HIS A 122 13.90 -13.81 5.06
CA HIS A 122 12.79 -14.55 4.46
C HIS A 122 11.78 -13.62 3.75
N ILE A 123 11.85 -13.60 2.42
CA ILE A 123 10.86 -12.95 1.56
C ILE A 123 9.70 -13.92 1.30
N GLY A 124 8.50 -13.54 1.73
CA GLY A 124 7.28 -14.33 1.52
C GLY A 124 6.98 -14.58 0.02
N PRO A 125 6.31 -15.69 -0.31
CA PRO A 125 6.13 -16.13 -1.70
C PRO A 125 5.43 -15.09 -2.58
N LYS A 126 4.46 -14.33 -2.04
CA LYS A 126 3.78 -13.25 -2.77
C LYS A 126 4.70 -12.10 -3.14
N VAL A 127 5.49 -11.60 -2.17
CA VAL A 127 6.47 -10.53 -2.42
C VAL A 127 7.53 -10.99 -3.41
N ARG A 128 8.01 -12.23 -3.29
CA ARG A 128 8.94 -12.83 -4.24
C ARG A 128 8.36 -12.91 -5.66
N ARG A 129 7.08 -13.25 -5.78
CA ARG A 129 6.37 -13.33 -7.07
C ARG A 129 6.24 -11.95 -7.71
N ILE A 130 5.90 -10.91 -6.94
CA ILE A 130 5.86 -9.51 -7.39
C ILE A 130 7.24 -9.09 -7.91
N ILE A 131 8.30 -9.27 -7.12
CA ILE A 131 9.67 -8.86 -7.49
C ILE A 131 10.14 -9.55 -8.79
N LYS A 132 9.73 -10.79 -9.05
CA LYS A 132 10.09 -11.52 -10.28
C LYS A 132 9.38 -11.00 -11.54
N GLN A 133 8.29 -10.26 -11.38
CA GLN A 133 7.46 -9.76 -12.48
C GLN A 133 7.56 -8.22 -12.65
N ALA A 134 8.24 -7.55 -11.71
CA ALA A 134 8.43 -6.10 -11.66
C ALA A 134 9.72 -5.67 -12.37
#